data_AF-A0AAJ0SB28-F1
#
_entry.id   AF-A0AAJ0SB28-F1
#
_cell.length_a   1.000
_cell.length_b   1.000
_cell.length_c   1.000
_cell.angle_alpha   90.00
_cell.angle_beta   90.00
_cell.angle_gamma   90.00
#
_symmetry.space_group_name_H-M   'P 1'
#
loop_
_entity.id
_entity.type
_entity.pdbx_description
1 polymer ?
#
loop_
_entity_poly.entity_id
_entity_poly.type
_entity_poly.pdbx_seq_one_letter_code
_entity_poly.pdbx_strand_id
1 'polypeptide(L)'
;MPDETTIQKLKEKYGTVLKLTSEDQLTTVYCKKPSFTTFLNYQNKYKDNPHEAILFLFQECVLDQENYDDEFMLSAGNSIIAMIKNDSEFSIDATPQKDEFKKSAALIRYAFQVDPYQLSMDEFYKLLEEALWLQKHNEKRLENTIMTAFAQTFSN
;
A
#
# COMPACT_ATOMS: atom_id res chain seq x y z
N MET A 1 26.67 9.15 0.23
CA MET A 1 25.38 9.34 0.92
C MET A 1 24.81 10.70 0.53
N PRO A 2 23.53 10.79 0.15
CA PRO A 2 22.88 12.06 -0.17
C PRO A 2 22.88 12.98 1.07
N ASP A 3 22.97 14.28 0.84
CA ASP A 3 22.90 15.30 1.89
C ASP A 3 21.48 15.38 2.50
N GLU A 4 21.36 15.92 3.72
CA GLU A 4 20.08 16.04 4.42
C GLU A 4 19.03 16.80 3.59
N THR A 5 19.47 17.79 2.81
CA THR A 5 18.66 18.55 1.86
C THR A 5 18.05 17.69 0.76
N THR A 6 18.80 16.73 0.21
CA THR A 6 18.28 15.79 -0.80
C THR A 6 17.29 14.82 -0.19
N ILE A 7 17.56 14.31 1.01
CA ILE A 7 16.63 13.41 1.72
C ILE A 7 15.30 14.12 2.00
N GLN A 8 15.35 15.39 2.41
CA GLN A 8 14.15 16.18 2.67
C GLN A 8 13.31 16.38 1.40
N LYS A 9 13.94 16.70 0.27
CA LYS A 9 13.25 16.81 -1.03
C LYS A 9 12.63 15.49 -1.49
N LEU A 10 13.29 14.36 -1.24
CA LEU A 10 12.74 13.04 -1.56
C LEU A 10 11.50 12.74 -0.71
N LYS A 11 11.52 13.09 0.58
CA LYS A 11 10.36 12.95 1.46
C LYS A 11 9.20 13.86 1.07
N GLU A 12 9.47 15.10 0.66
CA GLU A 12 8.43 16.01 0.17
C GLU A 12 7.75 15.48 -1.09
N LYS A 13 8.52 14.83 -1.98
CA LYS A 13 8.01 14.32 -3.25
C LYS A 13 7.30 12.97 -3.14
N TYR A 14 7.80 12.07 -2.30
CA TYR A 14 7.36 10.68 -2.23
C TYR A 14 6.76 10.28 -0.88
N GLY A 15 6.65 11.23 0.06
CA GLY A 15 6.20 10.98 1.42
C GLY A 15 7.24 10.21 2.23
N THR A 16 6.97 8.94 2.52
CA THR A 16 7.88 8.09 3.29
C THR A 16 8.95 7.50 2.39
N VAL A 17 10.21 7.71 2.76
CA VAL A 17 11.38 7.15 2.08
C VAL A 17 12.03 6.08 2.95
N LEU A 18 12.23 4.91 2.40
CA LEU A 18 12.91 3.78 3.01
C LEU A 18 14.41 3.89 2.76
N LYS A 19 15.20 3.71 3.81
CA LYS A 19 16.65 3.59 3.71
C LYS A 19 17.00 2.12 3.85
N LEU A 20 17.57 1.53 2.80
CA LEU A 20 18.02 0.15 2.79
C LEU A 20 19.55 0.15 2.71
N THR A 21 20.20 -0.59 3.60
CA THR A 21 21.65 -0.68 3.68
C THR A 21 22.05 -2.14 3.59
N SER A 22 23.11 -2.43 2.82
CA SER A 22 23.67 -3.77 2.69
C SER A 22 24.24 -4.28 4.01
N GLU A 23 24.41 -5.59 4.14
CA GLU A 23 24.95 -6.19 5.37
C GLU A 23 26.37 -5.73 5.69
N ASP A 24 27.19 -5.51 4.66
CA ASP A 24 28.54 -4.97 4.76
C ASP A 24 28.58 -3.45 5.01
N GLN A 25 27.42 -2.78 5.04
CA GLN A 25 27.23 -1.34 5.19
C GLN A 25 27.87 -0.48 4.10
N LEU A 26 28.34 -1.07 3.01
CA LEU A 26 29.00 -0.35 1.92
C LEU A 26 28.00 0.29 0.95
N THR A 27 26.84 -0.33 0.77
CA THR A 27 25.79 0.12 -0.15
C THR A 27 24.60 0.61 0.64
N THR A 28 24.15 1.84 0.37
CA THR A 28 22.95 2.41 0.97
C THR A 28 22.12 3.06 -0.12
N VAL A 29 20.87 2.64 -0.22
CA VAL A 29 19.91 3.13 -1.21
C VAL A 29 18.67 3.68 -0.54
N TYR A 30 18.03 4.60 -1.26
CA TYR A 30 16.77 5.20 -0.83
C TYR A 30 15.67 4.74 -1.76
N CYS A 31 14.61 4.18 -1.19
CA CYS A 31 13.47 3.65 -1.94
C CYS A 31 12.19 4.38 -1.52
N LYS A 32 11.30 4.64 -2.48
CA LYS A 32 9.90 4.96 -2.15
C LYS A 32 9.18 3.67 -1.75
N LYS A 33 8.11 3.80 -0.97
CA LYS A 33 7.17 2.68 -0.81
C LYS A 33 6.53 2.34 -2.16
N PRO A 34 6.31 1.05 -2.47
CA PRO A 34 5.64 0.67 -3.70
C PRO A 34 4.21 1.20 -3.72
N SER A 35 3.77 1.59 -4.92
CA SER A 35 2.35 1.84 -5.17
C SER A 35 1.58 0.52 -5.19
N PHE A 36 0.27 0.59 -5.04
CA PHE A 36 -0.57 -0.59 -5.19
C PHE A 36 -0.43 -1.26 -6.58
N THR A 37 -0.32 -0.46 -7.66
CA THR A 37 -0.06 -0.99 -9.01
C THR A 37 1.26 -1.74 -9.09
N THR A 38 2.33 -1.19 -8.51
CA THR A 38 3.64 -1.83 -8.45
C THR A 38 3.56 -3.17 -7.73
N PHE A 39 2.84 -3.22 -6.59
CA PHE A 39 2.66 -4.45 -5.83
C PHE A 39 1.85 -5.51 -6.60
N LEU A 40 0.77 -5.13 -7.28
CA LEU A 40 0.00 -6.05 -8.13
C LEU A 40 0.86 -6.63 -9.26
N ASN A 41 1.69 -5.80 -9.90
CA ASN A 41 2.59 -6.25 -10.95
C ASN A 41 3.65 -7.22 -10.42
N TYR A 42 4.20 -6.93 -9.24
CA TYR A 42 5.06 -7.86 -8.52
C TYR A 42 4.36 -9.20 -8.28
N GLN A 43 3.16 -9.20 -7.71
CA GLN A 43 2.43 -10.44 -7.41
C GLN A 43 2.11 -11.27 -8.66
N ASN A 44 1.84 -10.60 -9.79
CA ASN A 44 1.62 -11.29 -11.06
C ASN A 44 2.92 -11.94 -11.55
N LYS A 45 4.02 -11.19 -11.58
CA LYS A 45 5.35 -11.69 -11.99
C LYS A 45 5.86 -12.81 -11.09
N TYR A 46 5.60 -12.72 -9.78
CA TYR A 46 6.08 -13.70 -8.80
C TYR A 46 5.56 -15.11 -9.05
N LYS A 47 4.36 -15.24 -9.66
CA LYS A 47 3.78 -16.53 -10.04
C LYS A 47 4.60 -17.24 -11.12
N ASP A 48 5.21 -16.46 -12.00
CA ASP A 48 5.98 -16.98 -13.14
C ASP A 48 7.45 -17.13 -12.76
N ASN A 49 8.04 -16.08 -12.19
CA ASN A 49 9.43 -16.03 -11.77
C ASN A 49 9.60 -15.20 -10.49
N PRO A 50 9.72 -15.85 -9.31
CA PRO A 50 9.94 -15.16 -8.04
C PRO A 50 11.16 -14.25 -8.01
N HIS A 51 12.25 -14.68 -8.64
CA HIS A 51 13.52 -13.95 -8.64
C HIS A 51 13.38 -12.63 -9.39
N GLU A 52 12.92 -12.68 -10.64
CA GLU A 52 12.69 -11.47 -11.45
C GLU A 52 11.64 -10.55 -10.85
N ALA A 53 10.63 -11.10 -10.17
CA ALA A 53 9.62 -10.29 -9.50
C ALA A 53 10.22 -9.44 -8.37
N ILE A 54 11.12 -10.01 -7.56
CA ILE A 54 11.78 -9.28 -6.47
C ILE A 54 12.70 -8.20 -7.04
N LEU A 55 13.47 -8.51 -8.10
CA LEU A 55 14.31 -7.51 -8.77
C LEU A 55 13.47 -6.36 -9.35
N PHE A 56 12.36 -6.68 -10.02
CA PHE A 56 11.41 -5.69 -10.54
C PHE A 56 10.87 -4.79 -9.42
N LEU A 57 10.49 -5.38 -8.28
CA LEU A 57 9.95 -4.61 -7.16
C LEU A 57 10.98 -3.60 -6.64
N PHE A 58 12.24 -4.03 -6.47
CA PHE A 58 13.32 -3.14 -6.07
C PHE A 58 13.53 -2.00 -7.08
N GLN A 59 13.64 -2.33 -8.37
CA GLN A 59 13.86 -1.34 -9.44
C GLN A 59 12.75 -0.29 -9.53
N GLU A 60 11.50 -0.68 -9.31
CA GLU A 60 10.38 0.25 -9.29
C GLU A 60 10.36 1.17 -8.06
N CYS A 61 11.04 0.76 -6.99
CA CYS A 61 11.05 1.46 -5.70
C CYS A 61 12.30 2.30 -5.48
N VAL A 62 13.45 1.95 -6.05
CA VAL A 62 14.70 2.70 -5.89
C VAL A 62 14.57 4.11 -6.48
N LEU A 63 15.13 5.11 -5.79
CA LEU A 63 14.98 6.53 -6.14
C LEU A 63 16.19 7.11 -6.88
N ASP A 64 17.29 6.38 -6.94
CA ASP A 64 18.47 6.66 -7.74
C ASP A 64 18.49 5.77 -9.00
N GLN A 65 19.43 6.04 -9.90
CA GLN A 65 19.59 5.33 -11.18
C GLN A 65 20.94 4.62 -11.26
N GLU A 66 21.39 4.06 -10.14
CA GLU A 66 22.63 3.29 -10.10
C GLU A 66 22.38 1.82 -10.47
N ASN A 67 23.45 1.14 -10.91
CA ASN A 67 23.42 -0.29 -11.16
C ASN A 67 23.87 -1.01 -9.89
N TYR A 68 22.99 -1.84 -9.34
CA TYR A 68 23.25 -2.68 -8.17
C TYR A 68 23.46 -4.13 -8.60
N ASP A 69 24.21 -4.88 -7.79
CA ASP A 69 24.30 -6.32 -7.98
C ASP A 69 22.99 -7.02 -7.58
N ASP A 70 22.74 -8.18 -8.20
CA ASP A 70 21.50 -8.93 -7.99
C ASP A 70 21.32 -9.36 -6.52
N GLU A 71 22.40 -9.65 -5.80
CA GLU A 71 22.35 -10.10 -4.41
C GLU A 71 21.81 -9.00 -3.50
N PHE A 72 22.32 -7.79 -3.63
CA PHE A 72 21.83 -6.62 -2.94
C PHE A 72 20.40 -6.29 -3.34
N MET A 73 20.08 -6.32 -4.63
CA MET A 73 18.73 -6.05 -5.13
C MET A 73 17.70 -7.03 -4.57
N LEU A 74 18.05 -8.32 -4.47
CA LEU A 74 17.19 -9.34 -3.87
C LEU A 74 16.99 -9.11 -2.37
N SER A 75 18.06 -8.79 -1.64
CA SER A 75 17.99 -8.50 -0.20
C SER A 75 17.12 -7.27 0.08
N ALA A 76 17.35 -6.18 -0.67
CA ALA A 76 16.59 -4.95 -0.59
C ALA A 76 15.11 -5.18 -0.97
N GLY A 77 14.85 -5.89 -2.06
CA GLY A 77 13.49 -6.25 -2.49
C GLY A 77 12.73 -7.07 -1.45
N ASN A 78 13.39 -8.05 -0.81
CA ASN A 78 12.79 -8.82 0.28
C ASN A 78 12.47 -7.96 1.52
N SER A 79 13.29 -6.96 1.82
CA SER A 79 13.02 -6.01 2.89
C SER A 79 11.78 -5.16 2.61
N ILE A 80 11.57 -4.75 1.34
CA ILE A 80 10.36 -4.06 0.90
C ILE A 80 9.12 -4.97 1.09
N ILE A 81 9.23 -6.26 0.73
CA ILE A 81 8.13 -7.22 0.91
C ILE A 81 7.78 -7.41 2.39
N ALA A 82 8.79 -7.54 3.27
CA ALA A 82 8.58 -7.67 4.70
C ALA A 82 7.85 -6.45 5.28
N MET A 83 8.19 -5.26 4.81
CA MET A 83 7.50 -4.03 5.21
C MET A 83 6.01 -4.05 4.82
N ILE A 84 5.68 -4.39 3.56
CA ILE A 84 4.29 -4.44 3.09
C ILE A 84 3.45 -5.40 3.93
N LYS A 85 4.04 -6.53 4.36
CA LYS A 85 3.37 -7.51 5.23
C LYS A 85 3.08 -6.95 6.62
N ASN A 86 3.98 -6.13 7.16
CA ASN A 86 3.81 -5.50 8.47
C ASN A 86 2.79 -4.35 8.43
N ASP A 87 2.73 -3.56 7.34
CA ASP A 87 1.74 -2.49 7.16
C ASP A 87 0.31 -3.03 6.97
N SER A 88 0.16 -4.33 6.70
CA SER A 88 -1.11 -5.03 6.54
C SER A 88 -1.70 -5.48 7.90
N GLU A 89 -1.85 -4.60 8.89
CA GLU A 89 -2.48 -4.90 10.18
C GLU A 89 -3.96 -5.36 10.06
N PHE A 90 -4.58 -5.19 8.88
CA PHE A 90 -5.77 -5.95 8.53
C PHE A 90 -5.35 -7.37 8.13
N SER A 91 -5.54 -8.34 9.02
CA SER A 91 -5.48 -9.77 8.69
C SER A 91 -6.61 -10.16 7.71
N ILE A 92 -6.55 -9.63 6.50
CA ILE A 92 -7.11 -10.30 5.35
C ILE A 92 -6.06 -11.35 5.00
N ASP A 93 -6.50 -12.60 4.83
CA ASP A 93 -5.69 -13.76 4.47
C ASP A 93 -4.46 -13.37 3.61
N ALA A 94 -3.27 -13.93 3.87
CA ALA A 94 -1.99 -13.48 3.28
C ALA A 94 -1.96 -13.53 1.73
N THR A 95 -3.00 -14.10 1.14
CA THR A 95 -3.41 -13.90 -0.24
C THR A 95 -4.79 -13.23 -0.24
N PRO A 96 -4.88 -11.89 -0.15
CA PRO A 96 -6.17 -11.24 -0.34
C PRO A 96 -6.57 -11.55 -1.76
N GLN A 97 -7.71 -12.22 -1.92
CA GLN A 97 -8.13 -12.64 -3.24
C GLN A 97 -8.27 -11.37 -4.07
N LYS A 98 -7.89 -11.41 -5.35
CA LYS A 98 -7.89 -10.25 -6.28
C LYS A 98 -9.20 -9.43 -6.18
N ASP A 99 -10.29 -10.07 -5.80
CA ASP A 99 -11.60 -9.45 -5.63
C ASP A 99 -11.79 -8.69 -4.31
N GLU A 100 -11.15 -9.06 -3.21
CA GLU A 100 -11.17 -8.29 -1.96
C GLU A 100 -10.43 -6.96 -2.15
N PHE A 101 -9.26 -6.99 -2.79
CA PHE A 101 -8.53 -5.77 -3.13
C PHE A 101 -9.30 -4.84 -4.07
N LYS A 102 -9.96 -5.38 -5.09
CA LYS A 102 -10.80 -4.58 -5.99
C LYS A 102 -11.97 -3.95 -5.24
N LYS A 103 -12.59 -4.66 -4.29
CA LYS A 103 -13.67 -4.11 -3.45
C LYS A 103 -13.15 -2.96 -2.58
N SER A 104 -12.00 -3.14 -1.93
CA SER A 104 -11.33 -2.09 -1.15
C SER A 104 -11.00 -0.87 -2.00
N ALA A 105 -10.41 -1.07 -3.18
CA ALA A 105 -10.12 0.01 -4.13
C ALA A 105 -11.40 0.74 -4.58
N ALA A 106 -12.47 0.01 -4.91
CA ALA A 106 -13.75 0.60 -5.29
C ALA A 106 -14.34 1.45 -4.15
N LEU A 107 -14.25 0.97 -2.91
CA LEU A 107 -14.74 1.68 -1.73
C LEU A 107 -13.96 2.99 -1.50
N ILE A 108 -12.63 2.96 -1.59
CA ILE A 108 -11.78 4.16 -1.48
C ILE A 108 -12.14 5.17 -2.58
N ARG A 109 -12.24 4.71 -3.84
CA ARG A 109 -12.58 5.58 -4.96
C ARG A 109 -13.94 6.25 -4.77
N TYR A 110 -14.93 5.49 -4.30
CA TYR A 110 -16.26 6.00 -4.02
C TYR A 110 -16.25 7.06 -2.90
N ALA A 111 -15.55 6.79 -1.80
CA ALA A 111 -15.52 7.67 -0.63
C ALA A 111 -14.71 8.95 -0.85
N PHE A 112 -13.56 8.87 -1.53
CA PHE A 112 -12.57 9.96 -1.56
C PHE A 112 -12.31 10.54 -2.95
N GLN A 113 -12.86 9.97 -4.02
CA GLN A 113 -12.67 10.44 -5.39
C GLN A 113 -11.19 10.47 -5.84
N VAL A 114 -10.37 9.57 -5.29
CA VAL A 114 -8.96 9.37 -5.66
C VAL A 114 -8.78 8.08 -6.45
N ASP A 115 -7.66 7.96 -7.19
CA ASP A 115 -7.30 6.68 -7.81
C ASP A 115 -6.50 5.79 -6.84
N PRO A 116 -7.12 4.75 -6.26
CA PRO A 116 -6.47 3.92 -5.23
C PRO A 116 -5.26 3.15 -5.75
N TYR A 117 -5.15 2.94 -7.06
CA TYR A 117 -4.06 2.18 -7.67
C TYR A 117 -2.74 2.96 -7.73
N GLN A 118 -2.80 4.28 -7.57
CA GLN A 118 -1.63 5.17 -7.54
C GLN A 118 -1.14 5.47 -6.12
N LEU A 119 -1.91 5.10 -5.11
CA LEU A 119 -1.55 5.33 -3.71
C LEU A 119 -0.39 4.43 -3.30
N SER A 120 0.44 4.93 -2.38
CA SER A 120 1.34 4.06 -1.61
C SER A 120 0.51 3.09 -0.76
N MET A 121 1.10 1.95 -0.37
CA MET A 121 0.40 0.95 0.44
C MET A 121 -0.15 1.52 1.75
N ASP A 122 0.59 2.42 2.43
CA ASP A 122 0.14 3.07 3.68
C ASP A 122 -1.10 3.91 3.45
N GLU A 123 -1.05 4.77 2.43
CA GLU A 123 -2.17 5.66 2.10
C GLU A 123 -3.39 4.86 1.66
N PHE A 124 -3.17 3.76 0.92
CA PHE A 124 -4.24 2.85 0.55
C PHE A 124 -4.92 2.27 1.79
N TYR A 125 -4.17 1.70 2.74
CA TYR A 125 -4.76 1.09 3.94
C TYR A 125 -5.39 2.12 4.88
N LYS A 126 -4.77 3.30 5.02
CA LYS A 126 -5.35 4.40 5.79
C LYS A 126 -6.69 4.84 5.22
N LEU A 127 -6.76 5.08 3.90
CA LEU A 127 -8.02 5.44 3.27
C LEU A 127 -9.03 4.28 3.28
N LEU A 128 -8.58 3.03 3.22
CA LEU A 128 -9.48 1.90 3.39
C LEU A 128 -10.14 1.91 4.77
N GLU A 129 -9.37 2.10 5.83
CA GLU A 129 -9.89 2.19 7.20
C GLU A 129 -10.91 3.34 7.33
N GLU A 130 -10.57 4.52 6.84
CA GLU A 130 -11.47 5.68 6.86
C GLU A 130 -12.75 5.42 6.05
N ALA A 131 -12.64 4.79 4.87
CA ALA A 131 -13.80 4.46 4.04
C ALA A 131 -14.72 3.42 4.72
N LEU A 132 -14.15 2.41 5.36
CA LEU A 132 -14.89 1.39 6.12
C LEU A 132 -15.60 2.02 7.31
N TRP A 133 -14.94 2.96 8.00
CA TRP A 133 -15.56 3.72 9.08
C TRP A 133 -16.76 4.53 8.57
N LEU A 134 -16.59 5.28 7.46
CA LEU A 134 -17.67 6.05 6.84
C LEU A 134 -18.85 5.17 6.42
N GLN A 135 -18.57 4.01 5.83
CA GLN A 135 -19.60 3.05 5.43
C GLN A 135 -20.41 2.59 6.65
N LYS A 136 -19.73 2.11 7.70
CA LYS A 136 -20.37 1.62 8.93
C LYS A 136 -21.21 2.69 9.62
N HIS A 137 -20.76 3.93 9.63
CA HIS A 137 -21.49 5.04 10.24
C HIS A 137 -22.67 5.53 9.41
N ASN A 138 -22.58 5.48 8.07
CA ASN A 138 -23.72 5.76 7.18
C ASN A 138 -24.79 4.67 7.27
N GLU A 139 -24.40 3.40 7.34
CA GLU A 139 -25.33 2.27 7.52
C GLU A 139 -26.09 2.40 8.84
N LYS A 140 -25.41 2.69 9.95
CA LYS A 140 -26.07 2.94 11.25
C LYS A 140 -27.06 4.11 11.21
N ARG A 141 -26.76 5.18 10.49
CA ARG A 141 -27.68 6.30 10.31
C ARG A 141 -28.93 5.87 9.55
N LEU A 142 -28.76 5.07 8.50
CA LEU A 142 -29.87 4.51 7.72
C LEU A 142 -30.73 3.56 8.58
N GLU A 143 -30.11 2.63 9.31
CA GLU A 143 -30.79 1.71 10.23
C GLU A 143 -31.62 2.45 11.28
N ASN A 144 -31.07 3.49 11.92
CA ASN A 144 -31.79 4.30 12.88
C ASN A 144 -32.97 5.05 12.26
N THR A 145 -32.80 5.55 11.03
CA THR A 145 -33.88 6.23 10.29
C THR A 145 -35.02 5.25 9.98
N ILE A 146 -34.67 4.04 9.53
CA ILE A 146 -35.63 2.97 9.27
C ILE A 146 -36.36 2.58 10.55
N MET A 147 -35.65 2.29 11.66
CA MET A 147 -36.28 1.96 12.94
C MET A 147 -37.23 3.06 13.44
N THR A 148 -36.85 4.33 13.28
CA THR A 148 -37.70 5.45 13.68
C THR A 148 -38.96 5.53 12.82
N ALA A 149 -38.83 5.35 11.49
CA ALA A 149 -39.98 5.32 10.58
C ALA A 149 -40.91 4.12 10.87
N PHE A 150 -40.35 2.94 11.16
CA PHE A 150 -41.13 1.77 11.57
C PHE A 150 -41.86 2.03 12.90
N ALA A 151 -41.18 2.55 13.92
CA ALA A 151 -41.82 2.89 15.19
C ALA A 151 -42.98 3.88 14.99
N GLN A 152 -42.81 4.92 14.16
CA GLN A 152 -43.88 5.87 13.85
C GLN A 152 -45.05 5.25 13.07
N THR A 153 -44.77 4.30 12.18
CA THR A 153 -45.79 3.66 11.33
C THR A 153 -46.64 2.63 12.08
N PHE A 154 -46.05 1.93 13.06
CA PHE A 154 -46.69 0.81 13.77
C PHE A 154 -47.09 1.12 15.22
N SER A 155 -46.91 2.37 15.69
CA SER A 155 -47.38 2.82 17.01
C SER A 155 -48.77 3.50 16.98
N ASN A 156 -49.55 3.28 15.91
CA ASN A 156 -50.95 3.71 15.78
C ASN A 156 -51.88 2.49 15.71
#